data_AF-A0A953L0I8-F1
#
_entry.id   AF-A0A953L0I8-F1
#
_cell.length_a   1.000
_cell.length_b   1.000
_cell.length_c   1.000
_cell.angle_alpha   90.00
_cell.angle_beta   90.00
_cell.angle_gamma   90.00
#
_symmetry.space_group_name_H-M   'P 1'
#
loop_
_entity.id
_entity.type
_entity.pdbx_description
1 polymer ?
#
loop_
_entity_poly.entity_id
_entity_poly.type
_entity_poly.pdbx_seq_one_letter_code
_entity_poly.pdbx_strand_id
1 'polypeptide(L)'
;MSIRRPSLRRLIQVASLAVVLVVALTGICRAMTLDEAKLKYALANEEYKNQKFKEARAHYQEIVDAGIKSPQVYYNLGNACARLDDTGGAVLNYERARWLDPRNADLAANLKKMAPSANDPDHFVLVAPFYFLLDRLTLREWLGLFLVSFFAAGLAGFTLFALARNGSANPAKWLFVITGTLAVVIGLFAGVRLLQAEYLRYYIVMKPNVTIFSGPSEKYSELLALPEGSKVRRVEFSDPDWAHVVLRDGRKGFVQAAKVSPIY
;
A
#
# COMPACT_ATOMS: atom_id res chain seq x y z
N MET A 1 -57.95 1.42 -3.17
CA MET A 1 -56.81 0.81 -3.90
C MET A 1 -55.84 0.19 -2.89
N SER A 2 -55.82 -1.14 -2.77
CA SER A 2 -54.94 -1.85 -1.84
C SER A 2 -53.57 -2.06 -2.49
N ILE A 3 -52.55 -1.34 -2.02
CA ILE A 3 -51.15 -1.54 -2.45
C ILE A 3 -50.67 -2.89 -1.90
N ARG A 4 -50.61 -3.92 -2.75
CA ARG A 4 -50.04 -5.24 -2.38
C ARG A 4 -48.55 -5.06 -2.09
N ARG A 5 -48.16 -5.13 -0.81
CA ARG A 5 -46.75 -5.16 -0.41
C ARG A 5 -46.09 -6.45 -0.94
N PRO A 6 -44.91 -6.37 -1.56
CA PRO A 6 -44.21 -7.56 -2.07
C PRO A 6 -43.83 -8.51 -0.93
N SER A 7 -43.89 -9.82 -1.17
CA SER A 7 -43.51 -10.82 -0.17
C SER A 7 -42.00 -10.76 0.11
N LEU A 8 -41.60 -11.04 1.35
CA LEU A 8 -40.20 -11.00 1.80
C LEU A 8 -39.27 -11.84 0.88
N ARG A 9 -39.76 -12.98 0.37
CA ARG A 9 -39.02 -13.82 -0.60
C ARG A 9 -38.75 -13.11 -1.94
N ARG A 10 -39.71 -12.35 -2.47
CA ARG A 10 -39.52 -11.56 -3.70
C ARG A 10 -38.56 -10.40 -3.48
N LEU A 11 -38.61 -9.76 -2.32
CA LEU A 11 -37.65 -8.70 -1.95
C LEU A 11 -36.21 -9.24 -1.86
N ILE A 12 -36.01 -10.39 -1.22
CA ILE A 12 -34.70 -11.06 -1.14
C ILE A 12 -34.20 -11.46 -2.53
N GLN A 13 -35.05 -12.05 -3.37
CA GLN A 13 -34.67 -12.45 -4.74
C GLN A 13 -34.27 -11.26 -5.61
N VAL A 14 -35.02 -10.15 -5.56
CA VAL A 14 -34.71 -8.92 -6.30
C VAL A 14 -33.42 -8.29 -5.78
N ALA A 15 -33.20 -8.27 -4.46
CA ALA A 15 -31.96 -7.78 -3.86
C ALA A 15 -30.75 -8.64 -4.26
N SER A 16 -30.87 -9.97 -4.24
CA SER A 16 -29.81 -10.89 -4.68
C SER A 16 -29.48 -10.72 -6.17
N LEU A 17 -30.48 -10.56 -7.04
CA LEU A 17 -30.26 -10.32 -8.47
C LEU A 17 -29.58 -8.96 -8.72
N ALA A 18 -30.00 -7.92 -7.98
CA ALA A 18 -29.39 -6.59 -8.06
C ALA A 18 -27.91 -6.63 -7.61
N VAL A 19 -27.59 -7.35 -6.54
CA VAL A 19 -26.20 -7.54 -6.08
C VAL A 19 -25.37 -8.29 -7.12
N VAL A 20 -25.89 -9.38 -7.70
CA VAL A 20 -25.19 -10.14 -8.76
C VAL A 20 -24.96 -9.25 -9.99
N LEU A 21 -25.95 -8.45 -10.40
CA LEU A 21 -25.83 -7.53 -11.53
C LEU A 21 -24.80 -6.42 -11.26
N VAL A 22 -24.77 -5.85 -10.06
CA VAL A 22 -23.76 -4.85 -9.66
C VAL A 22 -22.36 -5.46 -9.63
N VAL A 23 -22.20 -6.68 -9.11
CA VAL A 23 -20.93 -7.40 -9.13
C VAL A 23 -20.48 -7.72 -10.56
N ALA A 24 -21.42 -8.10 -11.44
CA ALA A 24 -21.13 -8.35 -12.85
C ALA A 24 -20.73 -7.07 -13.60
N LEU A 25 -21.46 -5.96 -13.40
CA LEU A 25 -21.17 -4.66 -14.03
C LEU A 25 -19.83 -4.09 -13.56
N THR A 26 -19.54 -4.19 -12.26
CA THR A 26 -18.22 -3.78 -11.73
C THR A 26 -17.10 -4.66 -12.25
N GLY A 27 -17.34 -5.96 -12.46
CA GLY A 27 -16.42 -6.87 -13.13
C GLY A 27 -16.11 -6.48 -14.59
N ILE A 28 -17.13 -6.13 -15.37
CA ILE A 28 -16.99 -5.74 -16.78
C ILE A 28 -16.23 -4.42 -16.92
N CYS A 29 -16.59 -3.39 -16.15
CA CYS A 29 -15.85 -2.11 -16.14
C CYS A 29 -14.39 -2.29 -15.76
N ARG A 30 -14.10 -3.16 -14.79
CA ARG A 30 -12.73 -3.49 -14.38
C ARG A 30 -11.95 -4.25 -15.45
N ALA A 31 -12.61 -5.10 -16.23
CA ALA A 31 -11.98 -5.81 -17.34
C ALA A 31 -11.59 -4.85 -18.48
N MET A 32 -12.51 -3.94 -18.89
CA MET A 32 -12.23 -2.96 -19.95
C MET A 32 -11.07 -2.02 -19.58
N THR A 33 -11.06 -1.50 -18.34
CA THR A 33 -9.97 -0.65 -17.84
C THR A 33 -8.63 -1.37 -17.80
N LEU A 34 -8.62 -2.68 -17.52
CA LEU A 34 -7.40 -3.48 -17.51
C LEU A 34 -6.85 -3.68 -18.93
N ASP A 35 -7.70 -3.87 -19.94
CA ASP A 35 -7.25 -4.07 -21.32
C ASP A 35 -6.72 -2.77 -21.94
N GLU A 36 -7.38 -1.63 -21.69
CA GLU A 36 -6.84 -0.32 -22.06
C GLU A 36 -5.47 -0.06 -21.41
N ALA A 37 -5.34 -0.38 -20.12
CA ALA A 37 -4.09 -0.21 -19.40
C ALA A 37 -2.96 -1.11 -19.92
N LYS A 38 -3.26 -2.35 -20.36
CA LYS A 38 -2.27 -3.21 -21.00
C LYS A 38 -1.76 -2.61 -22.32
N LEU A 39 -2.66 -2.04 -23.12
CA LEU A 39 -2.29 -1.40 -24.37
C LEU A 39 -1.41 -0.17 -24.12
N LYS A 40 -1.82 0.72 -23.20
CA LYS A 40 -1.02 1.88 -22.78
C LYS A 40 0.33 1.47 -22.22
N TYR A 41 0.39 0.39 -21.44
CA TYR A 41 1.64 -0.12 -20.89
C TYR A 41 2.58 -0.62 -21.98
N ALA A 42 2.06 -1.32 -22.98
CA ALA A 42 2.85 -1.76 -24.13
C ALA A 42 3.40 -0.58 -24.93
N LEU A 43 2.57 0.43 -25.20
CA LEU A 43 2.96 1.67 -25.88
C LEU A 43 4.06 2.42 -25.09
N ALA A 44 3.84 2.63 -23.79
CA ALA A 44 4.81 3.30 -22.92
C ALA A 44 6.16 2.56 -22.87
N ASN A 45 6.14 1.22 -22.88
CA ASN A 45 7.36 0.41 -22.95
C ASN A 45 8.09 0.60 -24.30
N GLU A 46 7.36 0.71 -25.41
CA GLU A 46 7.94 0.95 -26.73
C GLU A 46 8.57 2.35 -26.81
N GLU A 47 7.86 3.37 -26.32
CA GLU A 47 8.36 4.73 -26.21
C GLU A 47 9.61 4.81 -25.34
N TYR A 48 9.60 4.14 -24.18
CA TYR A 48 10.77 4.06 -23.30
C TYR A 48 11.96 3.43 -24.01
N LYS A 49 11.76 2.32 -24.75
CA LYS A 49 12.82 1.68 -25.56
C LYS A 49 13.37 2.61 -26.64
N ASN A 50 12.49 3.40 -27.24
CA ASN A 50 12.82 4.42 -28.24
C ASN A 50 13.34 5.74 -27.61
N GLN A 51 13.64 5.75 -26.31
CA GLN A 51 14.15 6.91 -25.55
C GLN A 51 13.21 8.12 -25.49
N LYS A 52 11.92 7.91 -25.79
CA LYS A 52 10.84 8.89 -25.66
C LYS A 52 10.33 8.90 -24.22
N PHE A 53 11.18 9.33 -23.29
CA PHE A 53 10.93 9.18 -21.85
C PHE A 53 9.79 10.06 -21.34
N LYS A 54 9.53 11.21 -21.97
CA LYS A 54 8.44 12.12 -21.55
C LYS A 54 7.08 11.52 -21.86
N GLU A 55 6.95 10.95 -23.06
CA GLU A 55 5.77 10.25 -23.56
C GLU A 55 5.52 8.98 -22.74
N ALA A 56 6.56 8.16 -22.55
CA ALA A 56 6.47 6.96 -21.73
C ALA A 56 6.01 7.28 -20.29
N ARG A 57 6.58 8.33 -19.67
CA ARG A 57 6.17 8.80 -18.34
C ARG A 57 4.69 9.19 -18.33
N ALA A 58 4.20 9.91 -19.34
CA ALA A 58 2.81 10.33 -19.43
C ALA A 58 1.87 9.13 -19.49
N HIS A 59 2.14 8.16 -20.37
CA HIS A 59 1.29 6.97 -20.49
C HIS A 59 1.36 6.04 -19.28
N TYR A 60 2.52 5.88 -18.63
CA TYR A 60 2.56 5.18 -17.33
C TYR A 60 1.76 5.92 -16.25
N GLN A 61 1.84 7.27 -16.21
CA GLN A 61 1.09 8.07 -15.25
C GLN A 61 -0.42 7.93 -15.45
N GLU A 62 -0.91 7.90 -16.70
CA GLU A 62 -2.33 7.65 -16.99
C GLU A 62 -2.81 6.31 -16.41
N ILE A 63 -1.97 5.27 -16.46
CA ILE A 63 -2.31 3.96 -15.87
C ILE A 63 -2.43 4.08 -14.34
N VAL A 64 -1.51 4.82 -13.71
CA VAL A 64 -1.55 5.09 -12.27
C VAL A 64 -2.78 5.91 -11.89
N ASP A 65 -3.12 6.93 -12.68
CA ASP A 65 -4.25 7.83 -12.46
C ASP A 65 -5.60 7.11 -12.64
N ALA A 66 -5.65 6.07 -13.48
CA ALA A 66 -6.78 5.14 -13.57
C ALA A 66 -6.94 4.23 -12.32
N GLY A 67 -6.12 4.42 -11.29
CA GLY A 67 -6.17 3.69 -10.03
C GLY A 67 -5.51 2.30 -10.08
N ILE A 68 -4.78 1.99 -11.16
CA ILE A 68 -4.14 0.69 -11.33
C ILE A 68 -2.83 0.65 -10.54
N LYS A 69 -2.84 -0.15 -9.47
CA LYS A 69 -1.68 -0.37 -8.60
C LYS A 69 -0.90 -1.58 -9.10
N SER A 70 0.18 -1.36 -9.84
CA SER A 70 1.06 -2.40 -10.36
C SER A 70 2.52 -2.08 -10.05
N PRO A 71 3.28 -3.02 -9.44
CA PRO A 71 4.70 -2.80 -9.18
C PRO A 71 5.49 -2.56 -10.47
N GLN A 72 5.13 -3.20 -11.59
CA GLN A 72 5.80 -3.02 -12.89
C GLN A 72 5.55 -1.64 -13.48
N VAL A 73 4.31 -1.15 -13.44
CA VAL A 73 3.97 0.21 -13.91
C VAL A 73 4.73 1.25 -13.08
N TYR A 74 4.70 1.12 -11.76
CA TYR A 74 5.43 2.04 -10.87
C TYR A 74 6.94 1.97 -11.09
N TYR A 75 7.53 0.78 -11.25
CA TYR A 75 8.94 0.63 -11.55
C TYR A 75 9.33 1.32 -12.85
N ASN A 76 8.57 1.11 -13.93
CA ASN A 76 8.89 1.71 -15.22
C ASN A 76 8.62 3.22 -15.26
N LEU A 77 7.59 3.70 -14.56
CA LEU A 77 7.37 5.12 -14.35
C LEU A 77 8.53 5.76 -13.60
N GLY A 78 9.02 5.09 -12.54
CA GLY A 78 10.21 5.50 -11.80
C GLY A 78 11.45 5.57 -12.68
N ASN A 79 11.65 4.56 -13.55
CA ASN A 79 12.72 4.55 -14.54
C ASN A 79 12.59 5.71 -15.54
N ALA A 80 11.39 6.02 -16.03
CA ALA A 80 11.16 7.13 -16.94
C ALA A 80 11.47 8.48 -16.27
N CYS A 81 11.02 8.69 -15.04
CA CYS A 81 11.40 9.87 -14.23
C CYS A 81 12.92 9.95 -14.03
N ALA A 82 13.56 8.84 -13.69
CA ALA A 82 15.01 8.75 -13.53
C ALA A 82 15.78 9.15 -14.79
N ARG A 83 15.29 8.79 -15.99
CA ARG A 83 15.88 9.18 -17.27
C ARG A 83 15.63 10.65 -17.65
N LEU A 84 14.73 11.32 -16.95
CA LEU A 84 14.41 12.74 -17.10
C LEU A 84 15.00 13.60 -15.98
N ASP A 85 15.89 13.03 -15.16
CA ASP A 85 16.48 13.67 -13.98
C ASP A 85 15.46 14.16 -12.94
N ASP A 86 14.25 13.58 -12.95
CA ASP A 86 13.18 13.81 -11.97
C ASP A 86 13.34 12.82 -10.81
N THR A 87 14.19 13.18 -9.85
CA THR A 87 14.57 12.31 -8.71
C THR A 87 13.38 12.04 -7.80
N GLY A 88 12.54 13.04 -7.56
CA GLY A 88 11.36 12.94 -6.71
C GLY A 88 10.32 12.00 -7.30
N GLY A 89 10.05 12.14 -8.61
CA GLY A 89 9.20 11.23 -9.36
C GLY A 89 9.75 9.80 -9.40
N ALA A 90 11.06 9.64 -9.57
CA ALA A 90 11.71 8.33 -9.56
C ALA A 90 11.57 7.62 -8.21
N VAL A 91 11.98 8.28 -7.13
CA VAL A 91 11.96 7.72 -5.77
C VAL A 91 10.52 7.43 -5.32
N LEU A 92 9.56 8.33 -5.61
CA LEU A 92 8.15 8.11 -5.30
C LEU A 92 7.63 6.81 -5.92
N ASN A 93 7.90 6.60 -7.21
CA ASN A 93 7.35 5.45 -7.90
C ASN A 93 8.12 4.16 -7.58
N TYR A 94 9.42 4.21 -7.32
CA TYR A 94 10.13 3.04 -6.79
C TYR A 94 9.65 2.65 -5.39
N GLU A 95 9.37 3.60 -4.51
CA GLU A 95 8.77 3.31 -3.20
C GLU A 95 7.38 2.69 -3.34
N ARG A 96 6.57 3.23 -4.28
CA ARG A 96 5.26 2.66 -4.61
C ARG A 96 5.35 1.20 -5.03
N ALA A 97 6.31 0.91 -5.89
CA ALA A 97 6.58 -0.44 -6.37
C ALA A 97 7.11 -1.35 -5.26
N ARG A 98 8.05 -0.87 -4.42
CA ARG A 98 8.65 -1.63 -3.30
C ARG A 98 7.61 -2.17 -2.33
N TRP A 99 6.54 -1.44 -2.05
CA TRP A 99 5.48 -1.95 -1.18
C TRP A 99 4.66 -3.09 -1.77
N LEU A 100 4.53 -3.12 -3.09
CA LEU A 100 3.80 -4.16 -3.81
C LEU A 100 4.70 -5.34 -4.17
N ASP A 101 6.00 -5.09 -4.30
CA ASP A 101 7.03 -6.08 -4.61
C ASP A 101 8.31 -5.84 -3.78
N PRO A 102 8.26 -6.14 -2.46
CA PRO A 102 9.35 -5.79 -1.54
C PRO A 102 10.61 -6.63 -1.71
N ARG A 103 10.53 -7.71 -2.49
CA ARG A 103 11.64 -8.66 -2.71
C ARG A 103 12.41 -8.38 -3.99
N ASN A 104 12.06 -7.32 -4.72
CA ASN A 104 12.66 -6.96 -5.99
C ASN A 104 14.03 -6.29 -5.79
N ALA A 105 15.08 -6.99 -6.20
CA ALA A 105 16.46 -6.54 -6.05
C ALA A 105 16.76 -5.27 -6.87
N ASP A 106 16.17 -5.15 -8.06
CA ASP A 106 16.39 -4.00 -8.94
C ASP A 106 15.78 -2.72 -8.32
N LEU A 107 14.58 -2.83 -7.73
CA LEU A 107 13.95 -1.75 -6.98
C LEU A 107 14.82 -1.31 -5.79
N ALA A 108 15.34 -2.27 -5.03
CA ALA A 108 16.22 -1.99 -3.90
C ALA A 108 17.51 -1.28 -4.34
N ALA A 109 18.12 -1.72 -5.46
CA ALA A 109 19.31 -1.10 -6.01
C ALA A 109 19.05 0.33 -6.53
N ASN A 110 17.94 0.54 -7.23
CA ASN A 110 17.55 1.86 -7.75
C ASN A 110 17.25 2.85 -6.62
N LEU A 111 16.52 2.43 -5.57
CA LEU A 111 16.27 3.25 -4.39
C LEU A 111 17.57 3.59 -3.66
N LYS A 112 18.48 2.62 -3.48
CA LYS A 112 19.78 2.85 -2.86
C LYS A 112 20.62 3.88 -3.64
N LYS A 113 20.49 3.91 -4.96
CA LYS A 113 21.21 4.85 -5.83
C LYS A 113 20.61 6.26 -5.82
N MET A 114 19.28 6.37 -5.82
CA MET A 114 18.58 7.64 -6.07
C MET A 114 18.03 8.31 -4.82
N ALA A 115 17.63 7.55 -3.80
CA ALA A 115 17.11 8.14 -2.59
C ALA A 115 18.28 8.79 -1.81
N PRO A 116 18.21 10.09 -1.47
CA PRO A 116 19.24 10.75 -0.69
C PRO A 116 19.30 10.17 0.71
N SER A 117 20.16 9.15 0.90
CA SER A 117 20.40 8.37 2.13
C SER A 117 19.24 8.43 3.14
N ALA A 118 18.05 8.03 2.66
CA ALA A 118 16.84 8.03 3.45
C ALA A 118 16.81 6.68 4.19
N ASN A 119 17.35 6.65 5.42
CA ASN A 119 17.20 5.48 6.27
C ASN A 119 15.72 5.11 6.40
N ASP A 120 15.49 3.80 6.44
CA ASP A 120 14.18 3.16 6.42
C ASP A 120 13.15 3.78 7.39
N PRO A 121 11.86 3.72 7.03
CA PRO A 121 10.75 4.34 7.76
C PRO A 121 10.75 4.07 9.27
N ASP A 122 10.21 5.03 10.05
CA ASP A 122 9.89 4.85 11.47
C ASP A 122 9.05 3.57 11.64
N HIS A 123 9.61 2.57 12.33
CA HIS A 123 8.91 1.34 12.65
C HIS A 123 8.15 1.49 13.97
N PHE A 124 7.03 0.78 14.11
CA PHE A 124 6.42 0.59 15.43
C PHE A 124 7.45 -0.10 16.33
N VAL A 125 7.80 0.52 17.46
CA VAL A 125 8.88 0.08 18.36
C VAL A 125 8.74 -1.40 18.76
N LEU A 126 7.51 -1.84 19.00
CA LEU A 126 7.20 -3.21 19.43
C LEU A 126 7.58 -4.29 18.42
N VAL A 127 7.65 -3.96 17.12
CA VAL A 127 8.00 -4.92 16.05
C VAL A 127 9.33 -4.63 15.39
N ALA A 128 10.07 -3.62 15.87
CA ALA A 128 11.36 -3.24 15.30
C ALA A 128 12.35 -4.42 15.13
N PRO A 129 12.46 -5.39 16.07
CA PRO A 129 13.33 -6.55 15.88
C PRO A 129 12.91 -7.47 14.72
N PHE A 130 11.64 -7.41 14.31
CA PHE A 130 11.05 -8.32 13.32
C PHE A 130 10.74 -7.61 11.99
N TYR A 131 11.21 -6.38 11.79
CA TYR A 131 10.90 -5.60 10.57
C TYR A 131 11.37 -6.31 9.30
N PHE A 132 12.54 -6.96 9.36
CA PHE A 132 13.11 -7.72 8.25
C PHE A 132 12.16 -8.82 7.75
N LEU A 133 11.27 -9.32 8.61
CA LEU A 133 10.24 -10.30 8.28
C LEU A 133 8.95 -9.61 7.83
N LEU A 134 8.54 -8.55 8.53
CA LEU A 134 7.34 -7.76 8.20
C LEU A 134 7.38 -7.21 6.78
N ASP A 135 8.50 -6.59 6.39
CA ASP A 135 8.65 -5.92 5.10
C ASP A 135 8.93 -6.90 3.96
N ARG A 136 9.32 -8.13 4.26
CA ARG A 136 9.58 -9.16 3.25
C ARG A 136 8.31 -9.66 2.57
N LEU A 137 7.17 -9.56 3.24
CA LEU A 137 5.87 -9.95 2.71
C LEU A 137 4.98 -8.73 2.49
N THR A 138 4.22 -8.78 1.41
CA THR A 138 3.19 -7.81 1.09
C THR A 138 2.02 -7.91 2.07
N LEU A 139 1.23 -6.84 2.19
CA LEU A 139 0.00 -6.86 2.98
C LEU A 139 -0.93 -8.02 2.56
N ARG A 140 -1.03 -8.29 1.25
CA ARG A 140 -1.89 -9.37 0.73
C ARG A 140 -1.41 -10.75 1.15
N GLU A 141 -0.10 -10.98 1.17
CA GLU A 141 0.48 -12.24 1.64
C GLU A 141 0.24 -12.41 3.14
N TRP A 142 0.42 -11.37 3.95
CA TRP A 142 0.10 -11.42 5.39
C TRP A 142 -1.37 -11.72 5.65
N LEU A 143 -2.29 -11.08 4.93
CA LEU A 143 -3.72 -11.37 5.03
C LEU A 143 -4.06 -12.79 4.57
N GLY A 144 -3.43 -13.27 3.49
CA GLY A 144 -3.60 -14.64 3.01
C GLY A 144 -3.13 -15.67 4.03
N LEU A 145 -1.94 -15.49 4.61
CA LEU A 145 -1.40 -16.34 5.68
C LEU A 145 -2.30 -16.32 6.92
N PHE A 146 -2.81 -15.14 7.29
CA PHE A 146 -3.75 -15.01 8.40
C PHE A 146 -5.03 -15.81 8.13
N LEU A 147 -5.64 -15.70 6.94
CA LEU A 147 -6.83 -16.47 6.59
C LEU A 147 -6.58 -17.97 6.63
N VAL A 148 -5.49 -18.46 6.03
CA VAL A 148 -5.15 -19.89 6.04
C VAL A 148 -4.95 -20.40 7.47
N SER A 149 -4.18 -19.67 8.28
CA SER A 149 -3.94 -20.06 9.68
C SER A 149 -5.20 -19.99 10.55
N PHE A 150 -6.08 -19.01 10.32
CA PHE A 150 -7.37 -18.89 10.99
C PHE A 150 -8.29 -20.08 10.70
N PHE A 151 -8.44 -20.47 9.43
CA PHE A 151 -9.23 -21.65 9.06
C PHE A 151 -8.60 -22.96 9.56
N ALA A 152 -7.27 -23.07 9.55
CA ALA A 152 -6.58 -24.23 10.13
C ALA A 152 -6.83 -24.35 11.64
N ALA A 153 -6.79 -23.24 12.38
CA ALA A 153 -7.13 -23.21 13.81
C ALA A 153 -8.61 -23.57 14.05
N GLY A 154 -9.54 -23.07 13.21
CA GLY A 154 -10.95 -23.43 13.27
C GLY A 154 -11.19 -24.93 13.04
N LEU A 155 -10.51 -25.53 12.05
CA LEU A 155 -10.56 -26.96 11.80
C LEU A 155 -9.98 -27.77 12.96
N ALA A 156 -8.84 -27.35 13.51
CA ALA A 156 -8.26 -27.98 14.70
C ALA A 156 -9.18 -27.89 15.94
N GLY A 157 -9.91 -26.79 16.08
CA GLY A 157 -10.93 -26.63 17.13
C GLY A 157 -12.11 -27.58 16.92
N PHE A 158 -12.57 -27.74 15.68
CA PHE A 158 -13.63 -28.68 15.33
C PHE A 158 -13.23 -30.14 15.59
N THR A 159 -12.01 -30.54 15.20
CA THR A 159 -11.50 -31.90 15.46
C THR A 159 -11.33 -32.16 16.96
N LEU A 160 -10.83 -31.18 17.71
CA LEU A 160 -10.78 -31.24 19.17
C LEU A 160 -12.17 -31.45 19.77
N PHE A 161 -13.16 -30.67 19.34
CA PHE A 161 -14.55 -30.80 19.81
C PHE A 161 -15.12 -32.20 19.51
N ALA A 162 -14.90 -32.74 18.31
CA ALA A 162 -15.37 -34.06 17.92
C ALA A 162 -14.72 -35.18 18.75
N LEU A 163 -13.40 -35.11 18.97
CA LEU A 163 -12.64 -36.13 19.70
C LEU A 163 -12.80 -36.05 21.22
N ALA A 164 -13.04 -34.86 21.77
CA ALA A 164 -13.35 -34.66 23.18
C ALA A 164 -14.61 -35.43 23.62
N ARG A 165 -15.54 -35.66 22.68
CA ARG A 165 -16.74 -36.47 22.91
C ARG A 165 -16.45 -37.96 23.13
N ASN A 166 -15.33 -38.45 22.59
CA ASN A 166 -14.93 -39.86 22.63
C ASN A 166 -13.80 -40.15 23.64
N GLY A 167 -13.44 -39.19 24.50
CA GLY A 167 -12.49 -39.38 25.61
C GLY A 167 -10.99 -39.33 25.27
N SER A 168 -10.60 -39.20 23.99
CA SER A 168 -9.18 -39.12 23.56
C SER A 168 -8.89 -37.83 22.77
N ALA A 169 -8.54 -36.75 23.47
CA ALA A 169 -8.40 -35.41 22.88
C ALA A 169 -7.03 -34.75 23.04
N ASN A 170 -6.08 -35.35 23.78
CA ASN A 170 -4.81 -34.71 24.11
C ASN A 170 -3.97 -34.24 22.91
N PRO A 171 -3.76 -35.03 21.82
CA PRO A 171 -3.03 -34.53 20.65
C PRO A 171 -3.78 -33.43 19.91
N ALA A 172 -5.11 -33.52 19.83
CA ALA A 172 -5.96 -32.50 19.19
C ALA A 172 -5.94 -31.17 19.95
N LYS A 173 -5.83 -31.20 21.29
CA LYS A 173 -5.65 -29.99 22.11
C LYS A 173 -4.37 -29.26 21.73
N TRP A 174 -3.24 -29.96 21.66
CA TRP A 174 -1.97 -29.36 21.27
C TRP A 174 -1.99 -28.81 19.84
N LEU A 175 -2.61 -29.54 18.90
CA LEU A 175 -2.79 -29.05 17.54
C LEU A 175 -3.58 -27.73 17.50
N PHE A 176 -4.69 -27.64 18.25
CA PHE A 176 -5.47 -26.41 18.36
C PHE A 176 -4.67 -25.26 19.01
N VAL A 177 -3.93 -25.53 20.09
CA VAL A 177 -3.10 -24.49 20.73
C VAL A 177 -2.01 -23.98 19.79
N ILE A 178 -1.31 -24.88 19.08
CA ILE A 178 -0.24 -24.50 18.14
C ILE A 178 -0.81 -23.67 16.99
N THR A 179 -1.85 -24.18 16.32
CA THR A 179 -2.47 -23.49 15.17
C THR A 179 -3.12 -22.17 15.58
N GLY A 180 -3.78 -22.12 16.74
CA GLY A 180 -4.36 -20.90 17.31
C GLY A 180 -3.30 -19.86 17.66
N THR A 181 -2.21 -20.26 18.32
CA THR A 181 -1.09 -19.36 18.63
C THR A 181 -0.46 -18.80 17.35
N LEU A 182 -0.24 -19.65 16.34
CA LEU A 182 0.29 -19.22 15.06
C LEU A 182 -0.64 -18.21 14.36
N ALA A 183 -1.95 -18.47 14.36
CA ALA A 183 -2.94 -17.56 13.78
C ALA A 183 -2.95 -16.20 14.48
N VAL A 184 -2.81 -16.16 15.82
CA VAL A 184 -2.69 -14.91 16.58
C VAL A 184 -1.42 -14.16 16.20
N VAL A 185 -0.26 -14.83 16.15
CA VAL A 185 1.01 -14.19 15.79
C VAL A 185 0.95 -13.63 14.37
N ILE A 186 0.50 -14.42 13.39
CA ILE A 186 0.35 -13.95 12.00
C ILE A 186 -0.67 -12.80 11.92
N GLY A 187 -1.76 -12.87 12.68
CA GLY A 187 -2.77 -11.81 12.78
C GLY A 187 -2.21 -10.51 13.33
N LEU A 188 -1.31 -10.55 14.32
CA LEU A 188 -0.61 -9.36 14.81
C LEU A 188 0.27 -8.73 13.73
N PHE A 189 1.03 -9.53 12.98
CA PHE A 189 1.86 -9.03 11.88
C PHE A 189 0.99 -8.43 10.75
N ALA A 190 -0.10 -9.11 10.37
CA ALA A 190 -1.06 -8.59 9.40
C ALA A 190 -1.72 -7.28 9.87
N GLY A 191 -2.09 -7.20 11.15
CA GLY A 191 -2.64 -6.00 11.78
C GLY A 191 -1.67 -4.83 11.76
N VAL A 192 -0.39 -5.07 12.08
CA VAL A 192 0.65 -4.04 11.97
C VAL A 192 0.79 -3.55 10.53
N ARG A 193 0.80 -4.45 9.54
CA ARG A 193 0.89 -4.05 8.11
C ARG A 193 -0.34 -3.27 7.66
N LEU A 194 -1.53 -3.60 8.16
CA LEU A 194 -2.75 -2.80 7.93
C LEU A 194 -2.63 -1.41 8.55
N LEU A 195 -2.19 -1.30 9.81
CA LEU A 195 -1.98 -0.01 10.46
C LEU A 195 -0.92 0.83 9.76
N GLN A 196 0.16 0.22 9.27
CA GLN A 196 1.14 0.93 8.44
C GLN A 196 0.52 1.47 7.16
N ALA A 197 -0.33 0.68 6.49
CA ALA A 197 -1.02 1.09 5.27
C ALA A 197 -2.01 2.25 5.50
N GLU A 198 -2.71 2.25 6.64
CA GLU A 198 -3.74 3.24 6.96
C GLU A 198 -3.18 4.53 7.58
N TYR A 199 -2.28 4.40 8.57
CA TYR A 199 -1.85 5.49 9.45
C TYR A 199 -0.43 5.98 9.19
N LEU A 200 0.49 5.13 8.71
CA LEU A 200 1.85 5.57 8.38
C LEU A 200 1.93 6.03 6.92
N ARG A 201 1.35 7.20 6.65
CA ARG A 201 1.43 7.84 5.33
C ARG A 201 2.79 8.52 5.15
N TYR A 202 3.64 7.87 4.38
CA TYR A 202 4.89 8.42 3.92
C TYR A 202 4.68 9.27 2.67
N TYR A 203 5.45 10.34 2.59
CA TYR A 203 5.47 11.27 1.48
C TYR A 203 6.89 11.44 0.96
N ILE A 204 7.01 11.68 -0.33
CA ILE A 204 8.28 11.98 -0.99
C ILE A 204 8.30 13.46 -1.38
N VAL A 205 9.42 14.11 -1.10
CA VAL A 205 9.70 15.48 -1.51
C VAL A 205 9.92 15.51 -3.03
N MET A 206 9.10 16.27 -3.75
CA MET A 206 9.02 16.24 -5.22
C MET A 206 9.86 17.29 -5.92
N LYS A 207 10.48 18.21 -5.18
CA LYS A 207 11.27 19.32 -5.73
C LYS A 207 12.61 19.42 -5.00
N PRO A 208 13.64 20.01 -5.63
CA PRO A 208 14.90 20.26 -4.96
C PRO A 208 14.76 21.35 -3.89
N ASN A 209 15.55 21.22 -2.82
CA ASN A 209 15.71 22.21 -1.74
C ASN A 209 14.38 22.67 -1.12
N VAL A 210 13.53 21.72 -0.75
CA VAL A 210 12.26 22.05 -0.11
C VAL A 210 12.50 22.40 1.35
N THR A 211 12.31 23.66 1.69
CA THR A 211 12.45 24.17 3.05
C THR A 211 11.29 23.72 3.93
N ILE A 212 11.66 23.27 5.14
CA ILE A 212 10.75 22.98 6.25
C ILE A 212 10.79 24.14 7.23
N PHE A 213 9.60 24.62 7.61
CA PHE A 213 9.40 25.75 8.50
C PHE A 213 8.95 25.29 9.88
N SER A 214 9.15 26.12 10.91
CA SER A 214 8.66 25.82 12.27
C SER A 214 7.15 25.99 12.42
N GLY A 215 6.46 26.61 11.47
CA GLY A 215 5.01 26.82 11.47
C GLY A 215 4.42 26.85 10.05
N PRO A 216 3.09 26.90 9.91
CA PRO A 216 2.38 26.82 8.62
C PRO A 216 2.41 28.16 7.86
N SER A 217 3.59 28.73 7.68
CA SER A 217 3.82 29.96 6.90
C SER A 217 5.30 30.12 6.61
N GLU A 218 5.63 30.71 5.46
CA GLU A 218 7.01 31.08 5.10
C GLU A 218 7.59 32.16 6.02
N LYS A 219 6.76 32.82 6.83
CA LYS A 219 7.19 33.81 7.83
C LYS A 219 7.88 33.19 9.05
N TYR A 220 7.71 31.89 9.25
CA TYR A 220 8.34 31.17 10.36
C TYR A 220 9.80 30.85 10.07
N SER A 221 10.56 30.50 11.10
CA SER A 221 11.97 30.15 10.96
C SER A 221 12.15 28.89 10.12
N GLU A 222 13.10 28.94 9.18
CA GLU A 222 13.53 27.80 8.40
C GLU A 222 14.30 26.81 9.29
N LEU A 223 13.85 25.57 9.33
CA LEU A 223 14.45 24.52 10.15
C LEU A 223 15.50 23.71 9.37
N LEU A 224 15.18 23.35 8.13
CA LEU A 224 16.01 22.51 7.27
C LEU A 224 15.53 22.57 5.82
N ALA A 225 16.45 22.49 4.86
CA ALA A 225 16.13 22.20 3.46
C ALA A 225 16.29 20.70 3.18
N LEU A 226 15.25 20.05 2.65
CA LEU A 226 15.32 18.65 2.25
C LEU A 226 15.66 18.52 0.75
N PRO A 227 16.56 17.59 0.39
CA PRO A 227 16.81 17.25 -1.00
C PRO A 227 15.59 16.56 -1.62
N GLU A 228 15.49 16.64 -2.93
CA GLU A 228 14.49 15.94 -3.73
C GLU A 228 14.59 14.41 -3.51
N GLY A 229 13.45 13.73 -3.44
CA GLY A 229 13.41 12.29 -3.13
C GLY A 229 13.49 11.97 -1.64
N SER A 230 13.61 12.97 -0.76
CA SER A 230 13.56 12.74 0.70
C SER A 230 12.22 12.17 1.14
N LYS A 231 12.26 11.17 2.01
CA LYS A 231 11.08 10.55 2.62
C LYS A 231 10.73 11.22 3.94
N VAL A 232 9.49 11.66 4.08
CA VAL A 232 8.97 12.29 5.31
C VAL A 232 7.67 11.61 5.73
N ARG A 233 7.41 11.59 7.04
CA ARG A 233 6.14 11.09 7.58
C ARG A 233 5.21 12.26 7.82
N ARG A 234 3.97 12.18 7.34
CA ARG A 234 3.00 13.24 7.61
C ARG A 234 2.30 13.01 8.95
N VAL A 235 2.06 14.09 9.67
CA VAL A 235 1.15 14.16 10.82
C VAL A 235 -0.03 15.06 10.43
N GLU A 236 -1.23 14.72 10.90
CA GLU A 236 -2.51 15.30 10.47
C GLU A 236 -2.61 16.84 10.46
N PHE A 237 -3.65 17.29 9.74
CA PHE A 237 -3.85 18.62 9.18
C PHE A 237 -4.36 19.67 10.17
N SER A 238 -3.94 20.92 9.96
CA SER A 238 -4.71 22.09 10.38
C SER A 238 -4.96 23.09 9.23
N ASP A 239 -4.26 22.93 8.10
CA ASP A 239 -4.31 23.86 6.97
C ASP A 239 -4.21 23.08 5.63
N PRO A 240 -5.00 23.43 4.59
CA PRO A 240 -4.93 22.78 3.27
C PRO A 240 -3.58 23.00 2.55
N ASP A 241 -2.91 24.13 2.77
CA ASP A 241 -1.69 24.50 2.04
C ASP A 241 -0.42 23.93 2.68
N TRP A 242 -0.49 23.56 3.97
CA TRP A 242 0.65 23.13 4.76
C TRP A 242 0.51 21.71 5.29
N ALA A 243 1.51 20.89 5.03
CA ALA A 243 1.66 19.56 5.61
C ALA A 243 2.60 19.63 6.83
N HIS A 244 2.08 19.25 7.99
CA HIS A 244 2.91 18.97 9.15
C HIS A 244 3.65 17.63 8.91
N VAL A 245 4.97 17.67 8.91
CA VAL A 245 5.83 16.53 8.65
C VAL A 245 6.75 16.28 9.83
N VAL A 246 6.95 15.00 10.12
CA VAL A 246 7.98 14.50 11.02
C VAL A 246 9.12 14.00 10.16
N LEU A 247 10.29 14.59 10.39
CA LEU A 247 11.55 14.13 9.84
C LEU A 247 12.05 12.91 10.62
N ARG A 248 12.99 12.18 10.02
CA ARG A 248 13.62 10.99 10.59
C ARG A 248 14.18 11.19 12.02
N ASP A 249 14.74 12.35 12.30
CA ASP A 249 15.35 12.65 13.61
C ASP A 249 14.32 13.02 14.69
N GLY A 250 13.02 12.86 14.39
CA GLY A 250 11.92 13.22 15.27
C GLY A 250 11.60 14.70 15.25
N ARG A 251 12.36 15.54 14.53
CA ARG A 251 12.01 16.95 14.35
C ARG A 251 10.69 17.05 13.60
N LYS A 252 9.88 17.99 14.05
CA LYS A 252 8.59 18.33 13.46
C LYS A 252 8.75 19.65 12.72
N GLY A 253 8.08 19.78 11.58
CA GLY A 253 8.02 21.03 10.86
C GLY A 253 6.93 21.02 9.79
N PHE A 254 6.81 22.12 9.08
CA PHE A 254 5.76 22.32 8.10
C PHE A 254 6.38 22.50 6.71
N VAL A 255 5.77 21.85 5.73
CA VAL A 255 6.15 21.94 4.32
C VAL A 255 4.90 22.22 3.49
N GLN A 256 5.04 22.94 2.37
CA GLN A 256 3.91 23.14 1.47
C GLN A 256 3.41 21.79 0.93
N ALA A 257 2.10 21.55 1.03
CA ALA A 257 1.47 20.29 0.64
C ALA A 257 1.71 19.97 -0.85
N ALA A 258 1.78 20.97 -1.71
CA ALA A 258 2.06 20.81 -3.14
C ALA A 258 3.49 20.32 -3.46
N LYS A 259 4.43 20.42 -2.51
CA LYS A 259 5.84 20.02 -2.70
C LYS A 259 6.11 18.57 -2.30
N VAL A 260 5.11 17.87 -1.77
CA VAL A 260 5.23 16.49 -1.29
C VAL A 260 4.12 15.61 -1.86
N SER A 261 4.46 14.38 -2.27
CA SER A 261 3.48 13.43 -2.81
C SER A 261 3.39 12.17 -1.95
N PRO A 262 2.17 11.64 -1.71
CA PRO A 262 2.00 10.43 -0.92
C PRO A 262 2.44 9.19 -1.69
N ILE A 263 3.08 8.27 -0.98
CA ILE A 263 3.36 6.94 -1.53
C ILE A 263 2.03 6.16 -1.69
N TYR A 264 1.08 6.30 -0.75
CA TYR A 264 -0.26 5.67 -0.76
C TYR A 264 -1.39 6.63 -0.42
#